data_AF-A0A6V7LNF7-F1
#
_entry.id   AF-A0A6V7LNF7-F1
#
_cell.length_a   1.000
_cell.length_b   1.000
_cell.length_c   1.000
_cell.angle_alpha   90.00
_cell.angle_beta   90.00
_cell.angle_gamma   90.00
#
_symmetry.space_group_name_H-M   'P 1'
#
loop_
_entity.id
_entity.type
_entity.pdbx_description
1 polymer ?
#
loop_
_entity_poly.entity_id
_entity_poly.type
_entity_poly.pdbx_seq_one_letter_code
_entity_poly.pdbx_strand_id
1 'polypeptide(L)'
;MPFVIRKIEPRYVGRGHVPQDATAADTWPVGAELGAVSNGCLANTLKQLAGLLNIAEDIFGDLTGELTSIADRSGALRRRIDRLEDQLAAIDPKKIPV
;
A
#
# COMPACT_ATOMS: atom_id res chain seq x y z
N MET A 1 10.29 -2.60 -17.06
CA MET A 1 10.61 -2.31 -15.64
C MET A 1 10.23 -3.54 -14.83
N PRO A 2 11.10 -4.10 -13.99
CA PRO A 2 10.72 -5.24 -13.14
C PRO A 2 9.67 -4.78 -12.11
N PHE A 3 8.59 -5.55 -11.96
CA PHE A 3 7.58 -5.27 -10.93
C PHE A 3 8.19 -5.42 -9.53
N VAL A 4 7.96 -4.45 -8.65
CA VAL A 4 8.42 -4.51 -7.26
C VAL A 4 7.69 -5.66 -6.56
N ILE A 5 8.41 -6.73 -6.25
CA ILE A 5 7.88 -7.87 -5.49
C ILE A 5 7.87 -7.49 -4.01
N ARG A 6 6.68 -7.19 -3.48
CA ARG A 6 6.47 -6.92 -2.07
C ARG A 6 6.18 -8.23 -1.35
N LYS A 7 7.09 -8.64 -0.46
CA LYS A 7 6.99 -9.92 0.27
C LYS A 7 6.29 -9.67 1.60
N ILE A 8 5.28 -10.49 1.89
CA ILE A 8 4.60 -10.52 3.19
C ILE A 8 5.24 -11.63 4.02
N GLU A 9 5.58 -11.32 5.26
CA GLU A 9 6.11 -12.26 6.24
C GLU A 9 5.22 -12.29 7.48
N PRO A 10 5.15 -13.43 8.19
CA PRO A 10 5.87 -14.71 8.00
C PRO A 10 5.22 -15.66 6.96
N ARG A 11 5.98 -16.29 6.05
CA ARG A 11 5.42 -17.18 5.00
C ARG A 11 4.92 -18.55 5.48
N TYR A 12 5.52 -19.10 6.53
CA TYR A 12 5.20 -20.45 7.03
C TYR A 12 4.40 -20.36 8.33
N VAL A 13 3.16 -19.92 8.20
CA VAL A 13 2.29 -19.48 9.30
C VAL A 13 2.15 -20.54 10.41
N GLY A 14 1.99 -21.82 10.06
CA GLY A 14 1.84 -22.92 11.01
C GLY A 14 3.12 -23.68 11.40
N ARG A 15 4.32 -23.32 10.87
CA ARG A 15 5.55 -24.08 11.14
C ARG A 15 6.27 -23.57 12.40
N GLY A 16 6.92 -24.49 13.11
CA GLY A 16 7.84 -24.17 14.22
C GLY A 16 7.18 -23.96 15.58
N HIS A 17 5.88 -24.26 15.73
CA HIS A 17 5.15 -24.06 16.99
C HIS A 17 5.09 -25.29 17.89
N VAL A 18 5.66 -26.41 17.45
CA VAL A 18 5.82 -27.63 18.25
C VAL A 18 7.32 -28.00 18.23
N PRO A 19 7.92 -28.35 19.37
CA PRO A 19 9.31 -28.78 19.42
C PRO A 19 9.54 -29.99 18.50
N GLN A 20 10.55 -29.91 17.64
CA GLN A 20 10.95 -31.02 16.76
C GLN A 20 12.11 -31.85 17.36
N ASP A 21 12.77 -31.32 18.38
CA ASP A 21 13.90 -31.97 19.03
C ASP A 21 13.42 -32.99 20.05
N ALA A 22 13.96 -34.22 19.97
CA ALA A 22 13.58 -35.34 20.82
C ALA A 22 13.74 -35.04 22.32
N THR A 23 14.73 -34.22 22.70
CA THR A 23 14.98 -33.82 24.09
C THR A 23 13.93 -32.83 24.63
N ALA A 24 13.31 -32.04 23.75
CA ALA A 24 12.26 -31.08 24.12
C ALA A 24 10.87 -31.72 24.09
N ALA A 25 10.70 -32.79 23.30
CA ALA A 25 9.45 -33.55 23.23
C ALA A 25 9.11 -34.22 24.57
N ASP A 26 10.11 -34.69 25.33
CA ASP A 26 9.91 -35.34 26.64
C ASP A 26 9.35 -34.40 27.72
N THR A 27 9.48 -33.08 27.55
CA THR A 27 8.96 -32.07 28.48
C THR A 27 7.64 -31.45 27.98
N TRP A 28 7.24 -31.74 26.74
CA TRP A 28 6.06 -31.15 26.14
C TRP A 28 4.78 -31.88 26.59
N PRO A 29 3.73 -31.17 27.03
CA PRO A 29 2.50 -31.81 27.49
C PRO A 29 1.78 -32.52 26.33
N VAL A 30 1.47 -33.80 26.54
CA VAL A 30 0.76 -34.65 25.57
C VAL A 30 -0.58 -34.01 25.21
N GLY A 31 -0.83 -33.79 23.91
CA GLY A 31 -2.07 -33.22 23.40
C GLY A 31 -2.09 -31.70 23.29
N ALA A 32 -1.04 -30.99 23.73
CA ALA A 32 -0.94 -29.53 23.60
C ALA A 32 -0.49 -29.06 22.20
N GLU A 33 -0.10 -29.98 21.32
CA GLU A 33 0.49 -29.69 20.00
C GLU A 33 -0.49 -28.93 19.10
N LEU A 34 -1.74 -29.39 19.01
CA LEU A 34 -2.76 -28.74 18.19
C LEU A 34 -3.04 -27.31 18.67
N GLY A 35 -3.11 -27.11 20.00
CA GLY A 35 -3.30 -25.80 20.59
C GLY A 35 -2.15 -24.85 20.26
N ALA A 36 -0.92 -25.33 20.36
CA ALA A 36 0.26 -24.53 20.05
C ALA A 36 0.37 -24.19 18.55
N VAL A 37 0.14 -25.17 17.66
CA VAL A 37 0.11 -24.91 16.20
C VAL A 37 -1.01 -23.93 15.84
N SER A 38 -2.20 -24.11 16.40
CA SER A 38 -3.35 -23.23 16.13
C SER A 38 -3.08 -21.80 16.58
N ASN A 39 -2.64 -21.61 17.83
CA ASN A 39 -2.32 -20.29 18.36
C ASN A 39 -1.16 -19.61 17.59
N GLY A 40 -0.11 -20.38 17.29
CA GLY A 40 1.00 -19.90 16.49
C GLY A 40 0.60 -19.53 15.07
N CYS A 41 -0.31 -20.29 14.46
CA CYS A 41 -0.88 -19.99 13.15
C CYS A 41 -1.67 -18.67 13.19
N LEU A 42 -2.53 -18.49 14.19
CA LEU A 42 -3.29 -17.24 14.37
C LEU A 42 -2.36 -16.04 14.56
N ALA A 43 -1.37 -16.14 15.46
CA ALA A 43 -0.39 -15.08 15.71
C ALA A 43 0.41 -14.72 14.45
N ASN A 44 0.86 -15.72 13.69
CA ASN A 44 1.58 -15.48 12.46
C ASN A 44 0.70 -14.91 11.34
N THR A 45 -0.59 -15.29 11.30
CA THR A 45 -1.56 -14.69 10.36
C THR A 45 -1.75 -13.22 10.67
N LEU A 46 -1.88 -12.85 11.95
CA LEU A 46 -1.97 -11.44 12.35
C LEU A 46 -0.72 -10.65 11.94
N LYS A 47 0.47 -11.23 12.09
CA LYS A 47 1.73 -10.61 11.62
C LYS A 47 1.76 -10.44 10.10
N GLN A 48 1.29 -11.43 9.34
CA GLN A 48 1.17 -11.30 7.88
C GLN A 48 0.21 -10.18 7.50
N LEU A 49 -0.95 -10.08 8.16
CA LEU A 49 -1.92 -9.01 7.91
C LEU A 49 -1.35 -7.64 8.25
N ALA A 50 -0.61 -7.51 9.35
CA ALA A 50 0.09 -6.26 9.68
C ALA A 50 1.12 -5.89 8.60
N GLY A 51 1.92 -6.85 8.13
CA GLY A 51 2.87 -6.63 7.03
C GLY A 51 2.17 -6.22 5.73
N LEU A 52 1.03 -6.83 5.42
CA LEU A 52 0.19 -6.44 4.27
C LEU A 52 -0.34 -5.00 4.41
N LEU A 53 -0.80 -4.60 5.61
CA LEU A 53 -1.29 -3.25 5.86
C LEU A 53 -0.20 -2.19 5.69
N ASN A 54 1.00 -2.43 6.22
CA ASN A 54 2.13 -1.51 6.02
C ASN A 54 2.46 -1.34 4.53
N ILE A 55 2.49 -2.45 3.79
CA ILE A 55 2.70 -2.41 2.34
C ILE A 55 1.60 -1.63 1.62
N ALA A 56 0.35 -1.80 2.04
CA ALA A 56 -0.78 -1.07 1.47
C ALA A 56 -0.69 0.43 1.77
N GLU A 57 -0.31 0.80 2.99
CA GLU A 57 -0.07 2.19 3.39
C GLU A 57 0.99 2.85 2.54
N ASP A 58 2.13 2.18 2.30
CA ASP A 58 3.19 2.69 1.42
C ASP A 58 2.66 2.94 -0.01
N ILE A 59 1.94 1.96 -0.59
CA ILE A 59 1.40 2.06 -1.95
C ILE A 59 0.40 3.22 -2.06
N PHE A 60 -0.52 3.34 -1.10
CA PHE A 60 -1.53 4.39 -1.12
C PHE A 60 -0.91 5.76 -0.83
N GLY A 61 0.09 5.83 0.05
CA GLY A 61 0.86 7.05 0.29
C GLY A 61 1.54 7.58 -0.97
N ASP A 62 2.26 6.71 -1.69
CA ASP A 62 2.91 7.05 -2.96
C ASP A 62 1.87 7.52 -4.00
N LEU A 63 0.79 6.75 -4.18
CA LEU A 63 -0.26 7.07 -5.14
C LEU A 63 -0.96 8.39 -4.81
N THR A 64 -1.26 8.64 -3.53
CA THR A 64 -1.84 9.91 -3.08
C THR A 64 -0.89 11.07 -3.38
N GLY A 65 0.42 10.92 -3.10
CA GLY A 65 1.41 11.94 -3.44
C GLY A 65 1.45 12.27 -4.93
N GLU A 66 1.48 11.25 -5.79
CA GLU A 66 1.45 11.43 -7.24
C GLU A 66 0.15 12.11 -7.72
N LEU A 67 -0.99 11.65 -7.22
CA LEU A 67 -2.30 12.22 -7.59
C LEU A 67 -2.44 13.67 -7.13
N THR A 68 -1.96 14.02 -5.94
CA THR A 68 -1.96 15.41 -5.46
C THR A 68 -1.10 16.29 -6.36
N SER A 69 0.10 15.84 -6.74
CA SER A 69 0.96 16.56 -7.69
C SER A 69 0.29 16.78 -9.05
N ILE A 70 -0.42 15.76 -9.57
CA ILE A 70 -1.18 15.85 -10.81
C ILE A 70 -2.34 16.85 -10.65
N ALA A 71 -3.07 16.79 -9.55
CA ALA A 71 -4.19 17.69 -9.26
C ALA A 71 -3.74 19.16 -9.19
N ASP A 72 -2.63 19.45 -8.52
CA ASP A 72 -2.06 20.80 -8.42
C ASP A 72 -1.66 21.35 -9.78
N ARG A 73 -0.96 20.55 -10.58
CA ARG A 73 -0.55 20.92 -11.95
C ARG A 73 -1.76 21.15 -12.85
N SER A 74 -2.77 20.28 -12.74
CA SER A 74 -4.02 20.38 -13.50
C SER A 74 -4.80 21.64 -13.11
N GLY A 75 -4.86 21.95 -11.81
CA GLY A 75 -5.48 23.19 -11.31
C GLY A 75 -4.73 24.45 -11.77
N ALA A 76 -3.40 24.45 -11.74
CA ALA A 76 -2.60 25.55 -12.26
C ALA A 76 -2.80 25.76 -13.77
N LEU A 77 -2.87 24.66 -14.53
CA LEU A 77 -3.17 24.70 -15.96
C LEU A 77 -4.58 25.25 -16.21
N ARG A 78 -5.57 24.79 -15.46
CA ARG A 78 -6.96 25.27 -15.59
C ARG A 78 -7.05 26.78 -15.40
N ARG A 79 -6.44 27.33 -14.35
CA ARG A 79 -6.38 28.79 -14.12
C ARG A 79 -5.66 29.57 -15.23
N ARG A 80 -4.76 28.94 -15.99
CA ARG A 80 -4.12 29.57 -17.16
C ARG A 80 -5.07 29.56 -18.34
N ILE A 81 -5.79 28.46 -18.56
CA ILE A 81 -6.82 28.35 -19.60
C ILE A 81 -7.93 29.37 -19.35
N ASP A 82 -8.48 29.44 -18.13
CA ASP A 82 -9.57 30.37 -17.81
C ASP A 82 -9.14 31.84 -18.08
N ARG A 83 -7.90 32.20 -17.71
CA ARG A 83 -7.36 33.54 -18.01
C ARG A 83 -7.20 33.81 -19.50
N LEU A 84 -6.82 32.81 -20.28
CA LEU A 84 -6.71 32.95 -21.74
C LEU A 84 -8.09 33.08 -22.38
N GLU A 85 -9.09 32.35 -21.88
CA GLU A 85 -10.49 32.47 -22.32
C GLU A 85 -11.04 33.87 -22.03
N ASP A 86 -10.80 34.40 -20.82
CA ASP A 86 -11.20 35.77 -20.46
C ASP A 86 -10.53 36.81 -21.37
N GLN A 87 -9.22 36.66 -21.63
CA GLN A 87 -8.49 37.54 -22.53
C GLN A 87 -9.02 37.47 -23.97
N LEU A 88 -9.31 36.27 -24.46
CA LEU A 88 -9.87 36.06 -25.79
C LEU A 88 -11.27 36.69 -25.91
N ALA A 89 -12.11 36.54 -24.88
CA ALA A 89 -13.44 37.13 -24.85
C ALA A 89 -13.41 38.67 -24.85
N ALA A 90 -12.35 39.28 -24.30
CA ALA A 90 -12.16 40.73 -24.28
C ALA A 90 -11.67 41.31 -25.63
N ILE A 91 -11.21 40.48 -26.57
CA ILE A 91 -10.74 40.95 -27.88
C ILE A 91 -11.94 41.32 -28.75
N ASP A 92 -12.05 42.60 -29.10
CA ASP A 92 -13.03 43.10 -30.06
C ASP A 92 -12.46 42.98 -31.50
N PRO A 93 -12.99 42.07 -32.34
CA PRO A 93 -12.48 41.86 -33.69
C PRO A 93 -12.63 43.08 -34.61
N LYS A 94 -13.46 44.07 -34.26
CA LYS A 94 -13.62 45.33 -35.04
C LYS A 94 -12.51 46.35 -34.80
N LYS A 95 -11.72 46.19 -33.74
CA LYS A 95 -10.57 47.08 -33.43
C LYS A 95 -9.25 46.57 -33.99
N ILE A 96 -9.25 45.40 -34.62
CA ILE A 96 -8.06 44.82 -35.24
C ILE A 96 -7.92 45.45 -36.63
N PRO A 97 -6.88 46.28 -36.89
CA PRO A 97 -6.67 46.84 -38.21
C PRO A 97 -6.33 45.71 -39.20
N VAL A 98 -7.00 45.71 -40.35
CA VAL A 98 -6.74 44.83 -41.50
C VAL A 98 -5.53 45.33 -42.26
#